data_AF-A0A934VDE4-F1
#
_entry.id   AF-A0A934VDE4-F1
#
_cell.length_a   1.000
_cell.length_b   1.000
_cell.length_c   1.000
_cell.angle_alpha   90.00
_cell.angle_beta   90.00
_cell.angle_gamma   90.00
#
_symmetry.space_group_name_H-M   'P 1'
#
loop_
_entity.id
_entity.type
_entity.pdbx_description
1 polymer ?
#
loop_
_entity_poly.entity_id
_entity_poly.type
_entity_poly.pdbx_seq_one_letter_code
_entity_poly.pdbx_strand_id
1 'polypeptide(L)'
;MKPHQQRVVDEKSDLDEKLTKLGEFIESSPIFAGLPSDEKERLVRQKSCMGEYSEILAERIAAFGLSVDELNGVRHFTFGPAIEAAKSGKRIARDGWNGKGMFVYYVPANSYPAQTGVAKAHFGENAMVPYNAYLALKGVDGTVNTWVPSVNDALATDWQVLD
;
A
#
# COMPACT_ATOMS: atom_id res chain seq x y z
N MET A 1 5.60 -14.97 -5.63
CA MET A 1 5.15 -15.25 -7.02
C MET A 1 6.34 -15.34 -7.99
N LYS A 2 6.32 -16.22 -9.01
CA LYS A 2 7.41 -16.32 -10.01
C LYS A 2 7.44 -15.08 -10.93
N PRO A 3 8.59 -14.67 -11.51
CA PRO A 3 8.68 -13.45 -12.32
C PRO A 3 7.67 -13.40 -13.48
N HIS A 4 7.40 -14.53 -14.13
CA HIS A 4 6.44 -14.60 -15.24
C HIS A 4 4.98 -14.51 -14.80
N GLN A 5 4.67 -14.81 -13.54
CA GLN A 5 3.33 -14.69 -12.96
C GLN A 5 3.09 -13.25 -12.49
N GLN A 6 4.09 -12.61 -11.86
CA GLN A 6 4.04 -11.18 -11.49
C GLN A 6 3.79 -10.30 -12.71
N ARG A 7 4.49 -10.56 -13.81
CA ARG A 7 4.24 -9.87 -15.07
C ARG A 7 2.77 -9.91 -15.51
N VAL A 8 2.06 -11.02 -15.28
CA VAL A 8 0.64 -11.18 -15.67
C VAL A 8 -0.28 -10.41 -14.73
N VAL A 9 0.04 -10.35 -13.43
CA VAL A 9 -0.68 -9.53 -12.45
C VAL A 9 -0.52 -8.05 -12.74
N ASP A 10 0.71 -7.59 -12.98
CA ASP A 10 1.01 -6.19 -13.32
C ASP A 10 0.30 -5.80 -14.62
N GLU A 11 0.39 -6.67 -15.64
CA GLU A 11 -0.27 -6.48 -16.93
C GLU A 11 -1.79 -6.35 -16.80
N LYS A 12 -2.43 -7.15 -15.94
CA LYS A 12 -3.87 -7.02 -15.65
C LYS A 12 -4.19 -5.69 -14.98
N SER A 13 -3.42 -5.32 -13.95
CA SER A 13 -3.62 -4.06 -13.23
C SER A 13 -3.54 -2.86 -14.17
N ASP A 14 -2.52 -2.81 -15.02
CA ASP A 14 -2.33 -1.73 -16.00
C ASP A 14 -3.48 -1.70 -17.03
N LEU A 15 -3.97 -2.87 -17.45
CA LEU A 15 -5.07 -2.98 -18.39
C LEU A 15 -6.39 -2.51 -17.78
N ASP A 16 -6.68 -2.91 -16.54
CA ASP A 16 -7.88 -2.53 -15.80
C ASP A 16 -7.94 -1.01 -15.60
N GLU A 17 -6.81 -0.38 -15.24
CA GLU A 17 -6.74 1.08 -15.12
C GLU A 17 -7.04 1.78 -16.46
N LYS A 18 -6.49 1.28 -17.57
CA LYS A 18 -6.79 1.80 -18.91
C LYS A 18 -8.25 1.58 -19.30
N LEU A 19 -8.81 0.43 -18.96
CA LEU A 19 -10.21 0.06 -19.24
C LEU A 19 -11.17 0.98 -18.48
N THR A 20 -10.91 1.27 -17.20
CA THR A 20 -11.68 2.23 -16.40
C THR A 20 -11.66 3.62 -17.04
N LYS A 21 -10.48 4.16 -17.37
CA LYS A 21 -10.36 5.49 -17.98
C LYS A 21 -11.07 5.57 -19.33
N LEU A 22 -10.96 4.54 -20.16
CA LEU A 22 -11.67 4.47 -21.45
C LEU A 22 -13.19 4.37 -21.24
N GLY A 23 -13.63 3.58 -20.25
CA GLY A 23 -15.04 3.46 -19.86
C GLY A 23 -15.62 4.79 -19.42
N GLU A 24 -14.95 5.50 -18.52
CA GLU A 24 -15.33 6.83 -18.06
C GLU A 24 -15.40 7.83 -19.22
N PHE A 25 -14.42 7.82 -20.13
CA PHE A 25 -14.44 8.67 -21.32
C PHE A 25 -15.68 8.39 -22.20
N ILE A 26 -15.98 7.12 -22.48
CA ILE A 26 -17.13 6.73 -23.30
C ILE A 26 -18.46 7.08 -22.63
N GLU A 27 -18.57 6.90 -21.32
CA GLU A 27 -19.83 7.02 -20.59
C GLU A 27 -20.17 8.46 -20.19
N SER A 28 -19.15 9.28 -19.91
CA SER A 28 -19.34 10.57 -19.24
C SER A 28 -18.77 11.77 -20.01
N SER A 29 -17.91 11.58 -21.01
CA SER A 29 -17.27 12.69 -21.71
C SER A 29 -18.18 13.32 -22.76
N PRO A 30 -18.40 14.66 -22.74
CA PRO A 30 -19.11 15.35 -23.82
C PRO A 30 -18.33 15.30 -25.14
N ILE A 31 -17.01 15.09 -25.09
CA ILE A 31 -16.17 14.92 -26.28
C ILE A 31 -16.60 13.67 -27.04
N PHE A 32 -16.80 12.56 -26.32
CA PHE A 32 -17.25 11.30 -26.94
C PHE A 32 -18.55 11.49 -27.71
N ALA A 33 -19.52 12.23 -27.15
CA ALA A 33 -20.79 12.52 -27.80
C ALA A 33 -20.63 13.26 -29.14
N GLY A 34 -19.60 14.11 -29.28
CA GLY A 34 -19.29 14.86 -30.50
C GLY A 34 -18.49 14.09 -31.57
N LEU A 35 -18.01 12.88 -31.26
CA LEU A 35 -17.19 12.12 -32.22
C LEU A 35 -18.00 11.54 -33.39
N PRO A 36 -17.35 11.36 -34.56
CA PRO A 36 -17.89 10.56 -35.67
C PRO A 36 -18.33 9.16 -35.21
N SER A 37 -19.36 8.62 -35.86
CA SER A 37 -19.95 7.33 -35.48
C SER A 37 -18.96 6.17 -35.57
N ASP A 38 -18.10 6.19 -36.59
CA ASP A 38 -17.07 5.18 -36.81
C ASP A 38 -15.98 5.23 -35.71
N GLU A 39 -15.66 6.42 -35.21
CA GLU A 39 -14.72 6.55 -34.08
C GLU A 39 -15.32 6.07 -32.76
N LYS A 40 -16.61 6.37 -32.52
CA LYS A 40 -17.34 5.82 -31.36
C LYS A 40 -17.34 4.29 -31.39
N GLU A 41 -17.61 3.71 -32.55
CA GLU A 41 -17.60 2.26 -32.74
C GLU A 41 -16.21 1.66 -32.46
N ARG A 42 -15.13 2.28 -32.95
CA ARG A 42 -13.75 1.85 -32.66
C ARG A 42 -13.44 1.88 -31.17
N LEU A 43 -13.81 2.94 -30.45
CA LEU A 43 -13.58 3.07 -29.01
C LEU A 43 -14.38 2.05 -28.18
N VAL A 44 -15.64 1.82 -28.54
CA VAL A 44 -16.48 0.79 -27.88
C VAL A 44 -15.91 -0.61 -28.13
N ARG A 45 -15.50 -0.91 -29.37
CA ARG A 45 -14.85 -2.17 -29.70
C ARG A 45 -13.52 -2.34 -28.97
N GLN A 46 -12.72 -1.28 -28.86
CA GLN A 46 -11.49 -1.27 -28.07
C GLN A 46 -11.79 -1.62 -26.60
N LYS A 47 -12.79 -0.99 -25.97
CA LYS A 47 -13.22 -1.30 -24.59
C LYS A 47 -13.61 -2.78 -24.47
N SER A 48 -14.39 -3.31 -25.42
CA SER A 48 -14.79 -4.73 -25.43
C SER A 48 -13.59 -5.67 -25.47
N CYS A 49 -12.68 -5.49 -26.43
CA CYS A 49 -11.50 -6.34 -26.56
C CYS A 49 -10.58 -6.24 -25.33
N MET A 50 -10.46 -5.06 -24.74
CA MET A 50 -9.70 -4.86 -23.50
C MET A 50 -10.35 -5.59 -22.32
N GLY A 51 -11.69 -5.60 -22.24
CA GLY A 51 -12.44 -6.35 -21.23
C GLY A 51 -12.21 -7.85 -21.36
N GLU A 52 -12.38 -8.41 -22.56
CA GLU A 52 -12.09 -9.82 -22.84
C GLU A 52 -10.64 -10.19 -22.50
N TYR A 53 -9.69 -9.32 -22.84
CA TYR A 53 -8.30 -9.55 -22.49
C TYR A 53 -8.07 -9.56 -20.97
N SER A 54 -8.72 -8.66 -20.24
CA SER A 54 -8.65 -8.62 -18.77
C SER A 54 -9.25 -9.87 -18.12
N GLU A 55 -10.33 -10.41 -18.67
CA GLU A 55 -10.93 -11.68 -18.23
C GLU A 55 -9.95 -12.85 -18.43
N ILE A 56 -9.31 -12.94 -19.59
CA ILE A 56 -8.26 -13.95 -19.85
C ILE A 56 -7.11 -13.83 -18.84
N LEU A 57 -6.67 -12.61 -18.53
CA LEU A 57 -5.62 -12.40 -17.52
C LEU A 57 -6.10 -12.83 -16.13
N ALA A 58 -7.36 -12.60 -15.78
CA ALA A 58 -7.94 -13.04 -14.52
C ALA A 58 -7.97 -14.58 -14.42
N GLU A 59 -8.38 -15.28 -15.48
CA GLU A 59 -8.33 -16.74 -15.55
C GLU A 59 -6.91 -17.27 -15.40
N ARG A 60 -5.94 -16.65 -16.07
CA ARG A 60 -4.51 -17.02 -15.95
C ARG A 60 -3.99 -16.84 -14.53
N ILE A 61 -4.38 -15.75 -13.86
CA ILE A 61 -4.02 -15.48 -12.47
C ILE A 61 -4.64 -16.54 -11.54
N ALA A 62 -5.92 -16.87 -11.74
CA ALA A 62 -6.60 -17.93 -10.98
C ALA A 62 -5.91 -19.31 -11.19
N ALA A 63 -5.45 -19.59 -12.41
CA ALA A 63 -4.75 -20.83 -12.75
C ALA A 63 -3.33 -20.95 -12.15
N PHE A 64 -2.78 -19.88 -11.57
CA PHE A 64 -1.49 -19.96 -10.89
C PHE A 64 -1.52 -20.80 -9.59
N GLY A 65 -2.71 -21.21 -9.12
CA GLY A 65 -2.86 -22.08 -7.95
C GLY A 65 -2.31 -21.45 -6.67
N LEU A 66 -2.24 -20.11 -6.67
CA LEU A 66 -1.73 -19.32 -5.58
C LEU A 66 -2.79 -19.26 -4.48
N SER A 67 -2.34 -19.26 -3.23
CA SER A 67 -3.23 -19.17 -2.06
C SER A 67 -4.02 -17.86 -2.05
N VAL A 68 -5.13 -17.81 -1.33
CA VAL A 68 -5.97 -16.58 -1.20
C VAL A 68 -5.15 -15.37 -0.72
N ASP A 69 -4.06 -15.60 0.02
CA ASP A 69 -3.11 -14.58 0.47
C ASP A 69 -2.27 -13.98 -0.69
N GLU A 70 -2.02 -14.75 -1.75
CA GLU A 70 -1.27 -14.33 -2.93
C GLU A 70 -2.16 -13.68 -4.02
N LEU A 71 -3.47 -13.92 -3.98
CA LEU A 71 -4.48 -13.33 -4.88
C LEU A 71 -4.96 -11.94 -4.41
N ASN A 72 -4.84 -11.63 -3.12
CA ASN A 72 -5.27 -10.34 -2.55
C ASN A 72 -4.30 -9.17 -2.80
N GLY A 73 -3.31 -9.33 -3.69
CA GLY A 73 -2.52 -8.22 -4.20
C GLY A 73 -1.82 -7.41 -3.12
N VAL A 74 -1.15 -8.08 -2.17
CA VAL A 74 -0.32 -7.37 -1.20
C VAL A 74 0.81 -6.69 -1.96
N ARG A 75 0.65 -5.39 -2.23
CA ARG A 75 1.65 -4.59 -2.93
C ARG A 75 2.87 -4.50 -2.04
N HIS A 76 4.00 -4.91 -2.60
CA HIS A 76 5.30 -4.71 -1.98
C HIS A 76 5.87 -3.36 -2.39
N PHE A 77 6.36 -2.63 -1.40
CA PHE A 77 6.93 -1.32 -1.55
C PHE A 77 8.41 -1.33 -1.19
N THR A 78 9.16 -0.37 -1.75
CA THR A 78 10.43 0.04 -1.18
C THR A 78 10.19 0.79 0.13
N PHE A 79 11.24 0.97 0.92
CA PHE A 79 11.14 1.66 2.22
C PHE A 79 10.52 3.06 2.13
N GLY A 80 10.86 3.86 1.11
CA GLY A 80 10.38 5.23 0.97
C GLY A 80 8.85 5.36 0.93
N PRO A 81 8.16 4.76 -0.04
CA PRO A 81 6.70 4.74 -0.10
C PRO A 81 6.05 4.14 1.15
N ALA A 82 6.64 3.11 1.76
CA ALA A 82 6.13 2.54 3.01
C ALA A 82 6.15 3.56 4.15
N ILE A 83 7.23 4.33 4.29
CA ILE A 83 7.32 5.40 5.30
C ILE A 83 6.29 6.51 5.03
N GLU A 84 6.05 6.89 3.77
CA GLU A 84 5.00 7.86 3.45
C GLU A 84 3.59 7.33 3.80
N ALA A 85 3.33 6.03 3.61
CA ALA A 85 2.11 5.39 4.07
C ALA A 85 2.00 5.39 5.61
N ALA A 86 3.10 5.13 6.33
CA ALA A 86 3.09 5.22 7.79
C ALA A 86 2.75 6.64 8.28
N LYS A 87 3.34 7.66 7.66
CA LYS A 87 3.02 9.08 7.96
C LYS A 87 1.57 9.44 7.68
N SER A 88 0.91 8.78 6.72
CA SER A 88 -0.52 8.95 6.46
C SER A 88 -1.42 8.15 7.42
N GLY A 89 -0.85 7.56 8.47
CA GLY A 89 -1.57 6.86 9.54
C GLY A 89 -1.77 5.38 9.30
N LYS A 90 -1.18 4.81 8.24
CA LYS A 90 -1.23 3.38 7.99
C LYS A 90 -0.20 2.62 8.83
N ARG A 91 -0.44 1.33 8.98
CA ARG A 91 0.53 0.40 9.55
C ARG A 91 1.36 -0.19 8.41
N ILE A 92 2.64 -0.41 8.63
CA ILE A 92 3.53 -1.05 7.66
C ILE A 92 4.22 -2.25 8.26
N ALA A 93 4.48 -3.26 7.45
CA ALA A 93 5.19 -4.46 7.88
C ALA A 93 6.13 -4.94 6.78
N ARG A 94 7.07 -5.81 7.14
CA ARG A 94 7.89 -6.53 6.17
C ARG A 94 7.50 -8.00 6.15
N ASP A 95 7.52 -8.62 4.98
CA ASP A 95 7.34 -10.07 4.87
C ASP A 95 8.46 -10.85 5.55
N GLY A 96 9.70 -10.36 5.40
CA GLY A 96 10.88 -11.03 5.95
C GLY A 96 11.05 -10.92 7.46
N TRP A 97 10.11 -10.32 8.20
CA TRP A 97 10.20 -10.25 9.66
C TRP A 97 9.83 -11.56 10.34
N ASN A 98 10.58 -11.91 11.38
CA ASN A 98 10.38 -13.11 12.18
C ASN A 98 9.19 -12.96 13.14
N GLY A 99 7.97 -13.00 12.62
CA GLY A 99 6.79 -13.04 13.47
C GLY A 99 5.52 -12.52 12.80
N LYS A 100 4.42 -13.30 12.91
CA LYS A 100 3.10 -12.85 12.44
C LYS A 100 2.59 -11.72 13.34
N GLY A 101 2.11 -10.63 12.72
CA GLY A 101 1.47 -9.52 13.43
C GLY A 101 2.42 -8.49 14.04
N MET A 102 3.67 -8.42 13.56
CA MET A 102 4.55 -7.27 13.78
C MET A 102 4.22 -6.17 12.78
N PHE A 103 4.21 -4.91 13.23
CA PHE A 103 4.04 -3.76 12.35
C PHE A 103 4.65 -2.49 12.94
N VAL A 104 5.00 -1.57 12.06
CA VAL A 104 5.44 -0.22 12.36
C VAL A 104 4.33 0.78 12.06
N TYR A 105 4.26 1.86 12.83
CA TYR A 105 3.38 2.99 12.58
C TYR A 105 4.04 4.30 13.02
N TYR A 106 3.58 5.41 12.44
CA TYR A 106 4.05 6.74 12.79
C TYR A 106 3.33 7.28 14.02
N VAL A 107 4.09 7.84 14.97
CA VAL A 107 3.57 8.57 16.12
C VAL A 107 3.91 10.05 15.92
N PRO A 108 2.90 10.95 15.82
CA PRO A 108 3.16 12.38 15.66
C PRO A 108 3.79 12.98 16.92
N ALA A 109 4.48 14.11 16.77
CA ALA A 109 5.00 14.88 17.89
C ALA A 109 3.86 15.29 18.81
N ASN A 110 4.06 15.14 20.12
CA ASN A 110 3.06 15.46 21.13
C ASN A 110 3.71 15.66 22.49
N SER A 111 2.95 16.13 23.47
CA SER A 111 3.40 16.23 24.86
C SER A 111 2.61 15.31 25.78
N TYR A 112 3.29 14.69 26.75
CA TYR A 112 2.68 13.76 27.70
C TYR A 112 3.04 14.13 29.14
N PRO A 113 2.18 13.83 30.13
CA PRO A 113 2.50 14.16 31.52
C PRO A 113 3.77 13.44 31.98
N ALA A 114 4.62 14.13 32.75
CA ALA A 114 5.86 13.56 33.28
C ALA A 114 5.59 12.31 34.15
N GLN A 115 5.97 11.13 33.65
CA GLN A 115 5.72 9.85 34.33
C GLN A 115 6.88 9.38 35.21
N THR A 116 8.13 9.69 34.82
CA THR A 116 9.34 9.18 35.50
C THR A 116 9.94 10.22 36.43
N GLY A 117 10.69 9.78 37.45
CA GLY A 117 11.40 10.70 38.35
C GLY A 117 12.36 11.64 37.62
N VAL A 118 13.05 11.14 36.58
CA VAL A 118 13.94 11.96 35.73
C VAL A 118 13.16 13.06 35.01
N ALA A 119 12.02 12.72 34.40
CA ALA A 119 11.20 13.70 33.71
C ALA A 119 10.62 14.75 34.67
N LYS A 120 10.14 14.33 35.85
CA LYS A 120 9.60 15.23 36.86
C LYS A 120 10.65 16.18 37.42
N ALA A 121 11.88 15.69 37.66
CA ALA A 121 12.98 16.53 38.12
C ALA A 121 13.44 17.56 37.08
N HIS A 122 13.41 17.19 35.79
CA HIS A 122 13.88 18.07 34.72
C HIS A 122 12.81 19.05 34.21
N PHE A 123 11.58 18.57 34.01
CA PHE A 123 10.48 19.34 33.42
C PHE A 123 9.47 19.87 34.45
N GLY A 124 9.35 19.24 35.62
CA GLY A 124 8.40 19.56 36.69
C GLY A 124 7.37 18.45 36.95
N GLU A 125 6.91 18.32 38.21
CA GLU A 125 6.02 17.24 38.68
C GLU A 125 4.73 17.11 37.86
N ASN A 126 4.16 18.24 37.43
CA ASN A 126 2.91 18.31 36.65
C ASN A 126 3.14 18.78 35.20
N ALA A 127 4.39 18.70 34.71
CA ALA A 127 4.72 19.20 33.39
C ALA A 127 4.29 18.24 32.27
N MET A 128 4.04 18.82 31.10
CA MET A 128 3.83 18.09 29.86
C MET A 128 5.15 18.03 29.10
N VAL A 129 5.77 16.86 29.06
CA VAL A 129 7.06 16.62 28.42
C VAL A 129 6.87 16.56 26.90
N PRO A 130 7.56 17.40 26.11
CA PRO A 130 7.44 17.42 24.66
C PRO A 130 8.28 16.30 24.03
N TYR A 131 7.65 15.49 23.18
CA TYR A 131 8.31 14.45 22.40
C TYR A 131 8.21 14.77 20.91
N ASN A 132 9.32 14.60 20.20
CA ASN A 132 9.34 14.62 18.74
C ASN A 132 8.56 13.43 18.18
N ALA A 133 8.18 13.53 16.90
CA ALA A 133 7.61 12.40 16.19
C ALA A 133 8.61 11.24 16.08
N TYR A 134 8.12 10.00 16.09
CA TYR A 134 8.94 8.81 15.98
C TYR A 134 8.15 7.66 15.33
N LEU A 135 8.86 6.59 14.97
CA LEU A 135 8.24 5.34 14.52
C LEU A 135 8.13 4.39 15.71
N ALA A 136 6.97 3.77 15.87
CA ALA A 136 6.74 2.75 16.88
C ALA A 136 6.66 1.37 16.21
N LEU A 137 7.26 0.37 16.83
CA LEU A 137 7.17 -1.04 16.42
C LEU A 137 6.36 -1.80 17.45
N LYS A 138 5.24 -2.38 17.01
CA LYS A 138 4.49 -3.37 17.80
C LYS A 138 5.14 -4.75 17.61
N GLY A 139 5.60 -5.35 18.70
CA GLY A 139 6.20 -6.69 18.74
C GLY A 139 5.17 -7.82 18.72
N VAL A 140 5.62 -9.05 18.48
CA VAL A 140 4.74 -10.24 18.54
C VAL A 140 4.09 -10.44 19.90
N ASP A 141 4.76 -10.04 20.97
CA ASP A 141 4.31 -10.12 22.37
C ASP A 141 3.28 -9.04 22.75
N GLY A 142 2.93 -8.15 21.82
CA GLY A 142 1.98 -7.06 22.07
C GLY A 142 2.62 -5.79 22.65
N THR A 143 3.92 -5.81 22.97
CA THR A 143 4.61 -4.62 23.45
C THR A 143 4.94 -3.65 22.32
N VAL A 144 5.18 -2.39 22.66
CA VAL A 144 5.53 -1.34 21.70
C VAL A 144 6.90 -0.77 22.07
N ASN A 145 7.79 -0.71 21.07
CA ASN A 145 9.11 -0.11 21.19
C ASN A 145 9.23 1.08 20.24
N THR A 146 10.09 2.04 20.59
CA THR A 146 10.56 3.00 19.58
C THR A 146 11.39 2.25 18.54
N TRP A 147 11.18 2.55 17.28
CA TRP A 147 11.81 1.85 16.18
C TRP A 147 12.77 2.76 15.41
N VAL A 148 13.97 2.25 15.19
CA VAL A 148 14.97 2.85 14.32
C VAL A 148 15.19 1.88 13.17
N PRO A 149 14.85 2.26 11.93
CA PRO A 149 15.09 1.41 10.77
C PRO A 149 16.57 1.07 10.63
N SER A 150 16.89 -0.21 10.46
CA SER A 150 18.25 -0.63 10.10
C SER A 150 18.55 -0.34 8.63
N VAL A 151 19.82 -0.43 8.22
CA VAL A 151 20.19 -0.37 6.80
C VAL A 151 19.45 -1.45 5.99
N ASN A 152 19.28 -2.64 6.55
CA ASN A 152 18.54 -3.73 5.91
C ASN A 152 17.05 -3.42 5.74
N ASP A 153 16.46 -2.62 6.64
CA ASP A 153 15.08 -2.17 6.53
C ASP A 153 14.94 -1.10 5.45
N ALA A 154 15.91 -0.18 5.38
CA ALA A 154 15.92 0.90 4.39
C ALA A 154 16.13 0.39 2.94
N LEU A 155 16.91 -0.67 2.76
CA LEU A 155 17.19 -1.27 1.45
C LEU A 155 16.16 -2.33 1.03
N ALA A 156 15.18 -2.62 1.88
CA ALA A 156 14.18 -3.64 1.63
C ALA A 156 13.12 -3.21 0.60
N THR A 157 12.61 -4.20 -0.13
CA THR A 157 11.56 -4.04 -1.14
C THR A 157 10.32 -4.88 -0.85
N ASP A 158 10.24 -5.50 0.32
CA ASP A 158 9.17 -6.39 0.78
C ASP A 158 8.23 -5.71 1.79
N TRP A 159 8.15 -4.37 1.74
CA TRP A 159 7.28 -3.62 2.64
C TRP A 159 5.83 -3.72 2.21
N GLN A 160 4.94 -3.84 3.19
CA GLN A 160 3.50 -3.93 2.99
C GLN A 160 2.81 -2.83 3.77
N VAL A 161 1.72 -2.32 3.22
CA VAL A 161 0.80 -1.42 3.93
C VAL A 161 -0.38 -2.26 4.40
N LEU A 162 -0.66 -2.20 5.70
CA LEU A 162 -1.77 -2.91 6.33
C LEU A 162 -2.92 -1.91 6.56
N ASP A 163 -4.13 -2.32 6.19
CA ASP A 163 -5.36 -1.52 6.39
C ASP A 163 -5.84 -1.46 7.84
#